data_AF-A0A3L6R426-F1
#
_entry.id   AF-A0A3L6R426-F1
#
_cell.length_a   1.000
_cell.length_b   1.000
_cell.length_c   1.000
_cell.angle_alpha   90.00
_cell.angle_beta   90.00
_cell.angle_gamma   90.00
#
_symmetry.space_group_name_H-M   'P 1'
#
loop_
_entity.id
_entity.type
_entity.pdbx_description
1 polymer ?
#
loop_
_entity_poly.entity_id
_entity_poly.type
_entity_poly.pdbx_seq_one_letter_code
_entity_poly.pdbx_strand_id
1 'polypeptide(L)'
;MNELRGRLADYACHHRKHGHDALLRMLAGFALVSCLLLLLPGNPISAAMDELLQLGRRMRRDQEAALLCADDVANGTVCCDRSSHRTDVCVMRGDVRTQAASNSLFLLLPPNASRAAADERIRPYTRKWESSIMRTIDELHLRSAPEGDAATPAHCDVRHDVPAVVFSTGGYTGNVYHEFNDGIIPLYITARHYNKKVVFVMLEYHDWWMTKYGHIVEQLSDYPPVDFANDRRTHCFPEAVVGLRIHDELAIDAARMPANQTIQDFRQMLDDAHRGRIQTIIEEEEEEKEAAAAAAAAARKQQHRGSQRIRRTPGRPRTTTAHVS
;
A
#
# COMPACT_ATOMS: atom_id res chain seq x y z
N MET A 1 -63.13 -20.64 -37.94
CA MET A 1 -62.01 -19.90 -37.31
C MET A 1 -62.05 -19.89 -35.78
N ASN A 2 -63.21 -19.95 -35.11
CA ASN A 2 -63.29 -19.94 -33.65
C ASN A 2 -62.88 -21.28 -32.98
N GLU A 3 -63.12 -22.43 -33.61
CA GLU A 3 -62.69 -23.75 -33.08
C GLU A 3 -61.17 -23.96 -33.09
N LEU A 4 -60.47 -23.44 -34.11
CA LEU A 4 -59.00 -23.57 -34.22
C LEU A 4 -58.29 -22.72 -33.16
N ARG A 5 -58.88 -21.57 -32.81
CA ARG A 5 -58.33 -20.63 -31.82
C ARG A 5 -58.49 -21.13 -30.38
N GLY A 6 -59.58 -21.84 -30.08
CA GLY A 6 -59.79 -22.51 -28.80
C GLY A 6 -58.81 -23.66 -28.57
N ARG A 7 -58.60 -24.53 -29.57
CA ARG A 7 -57.66 -25.66 -29.47
C ARG A 7 -56.19 -25.25 -29.33
N LEU A 8 -55.77 -24.14 -29.95
CA LEU A 8 -54.41 -23.60 -29.80
C LEU A 8 -54.19 -22.92 -28.43
N ALA A 9 -55.21 -22.28 -27.86
CA ALA A 9 -55.15 -21.68 -26.53
C ALA A 9 -55.07 -22.75 -25.43
N ASP A 10 -55.85 -23.84 -25.54
CA ASP A 10 -55.81 -24.96 -24.59
C ASP A 10 -54.47 -25.71 -24.67
N TYR A 11 -53.92 -25.93 -25.87
CA TYR A 11 -52.62 -26.59 -26.05
C TYR A 11 -51.47 -25.75 -25.46
N ALA A 12 -51.50 -24.42 -25.63
CA ALA A 12 -50.50 -23.51 -25.06
C ALA A 12 -50.61 -23.37 -23.54
N CYS A 13 -51.83 -23.40 -22.98
CA CYS A 13 -52.03 -23.30 -21.53
C CYS A 13 -51.63 -24.59 -20.80
N HIS A 14 -51.93 -25.76 -21.38
CA HIS A 14 -51.58 -27.06 -20.79
C HIS A 14 -50.06 -27.33 -20.80
N HIS A 15 -49.34 -26.90 -21.86
CA HIS A 15 -47.88 -27.01 -21.93
C HIS A 15 -47.13 -25.98 -21.06
N ARG A 16 -47.69 -24.77 -20.86
CA ARG A 16 -47.08 -23.74 -20.00
C ARG A 16 -47.14 -24.09 -18.52
N LYS A 17 -48.20 -24.76 -18.07
CA LYS A 17 -48.34 -25.25 -16.68
C LYS A 17 -47.42 -26.44 -16.38
N HIS A 18 -47.37 -27.44 -17.28
CA HIS A 18 -46.48 -28.60 -17.10
C HIS A 18 -44.99 -28.27 -17.28
N GLY A 19 -44.63 -27.34 -18.17
CA GLY A 19 -43.25 -26.93 -18.41
C GLY A 19 -42.65 -26.13 -17.25
N HIS A 20 -43.43 -25.24 -16.61
CA HIS A 20 -42.99 -24.53 -15.41
C HIS A 20 -42.84 -25.46 -14.22
N ASP A 21 -43.78 -26.38 -13.98
CA ASP A 21 -43.67 -27.34 -12.88
C ASP A 21 -42.49 -28.30 -13.07
N ALA A 22 -42.20 -28.72 -14.31
CA ALA A 22 -41.04 -29.54 -14.61
C ALA A 22 -39.72 -28.75 -14.44
N LEU A 23 -39.67 -27.48 -14.84
CA LEU A 23 -38.51 -26.61 -14.66
C LEU A 23 -38.27 -26.27 -13.18
N LEU A 24 -39.33 -25.96 -12.43
CA LEU A 24 -39.26 -25.72 -10.98
C LEU A 24 -38.84 -26.97 -10.22
N ARG A 25 -39.33 -28.16 -10.60
CA ARG A 25 -38.88 -29.44 -10.02
C ARG A 25 -37.43 -29.75 -10.38
N MET A 26 -37.00 -29.46 -11.60
CA MET A 26 -35.59 -29.56 -12.00
C MET A 26 -34.72 -28.62 -11.19
N LEU A 27 -35.06 -27.34 -11.07
CA LEU A 27 -34.31 -26.36 -10.29
C LEU A 27 -34.28 -26.70 -8.79
N ALA A 28 -35.41 -27.15 -8.23
CA ALA A 28 -35.47 -27.64 -6.86
C ALA A 28 -34.63 -28.92 -6.67
N GLY A 29 -34.61 -29.82 -7.66
CA GLY A 29 -33.76 -31.00 -7.69
C GLY A 29 -32.28 -30.64 -7.74
N PHE A 30 -31.88 -29.70 -8.59
CA PHE A 30 -30.51 -29.19 -8.66
C PHE A 30 -30.11 -28.50 -7.35
N ALA A 31 -31.01 -27.73 -6.73
CA ALA A 31 -30.76 -27.11 -5.42
C ALA A 31 -30.60 -28.17 -4.32
N LEU A 32 -31.43 -29.22 -4.30
CA LEU A 32 -31.32 -30.34 -3.36
C LEU A 32 -30.03 -31.13 -3.56
N VAL A 33 -29.66 -31.45 -4.80
CA VAL A 33 -28.40 -32.15 -5.12
C VAL A 33 -27.19 -31.27 -4.78
N SER A 34 -27.24 -29.97 -5.07
CA SER A 34 -26.20 -29.03 -4.68
C SER A 34 -26.07 -28.95 -3.15
N CYS A 35 -27.18 -28.90 -2.42
CA CYS A 35 -27.18 -28.89 -0.96
C CYS A 35 -26.67 -30.21 -0.35
N LEU A 36 -27.00 -31.36 -0.95
CA LEU A 36 -26.48 -32.67 -0.54
C LEU A 36 -24.97 -32.79 -0.81
N LEU A 37 -24.48 -32.22 -1.92
CA LEU A 37 -23.04 -32.17 -2.23
C LEU A 37 -22.25 -31.28 -1.25
N LEU A 38 -22.89 -30.28 -0.64
CA LEU A 38 -22.31 -29.45 0.43
C LEU A 38 -22.23 -30.17 1.79
N LEU A 39 -23.06 -31.20 2.01
CA LEU A 39 -23.13 -31.95 3.26
C LEU A 39 -22.22 -33.21 3.26
N LEU A 40 -21.58 -33.54 2.13
CA LEU A 40 -20.67 -34.68 2.02
C LEU A 40 -19.25 -34.28 2.47
N PRO A 41 -18.72 -34.87 3.56
CA PRO A 41 -17.37 -34.59 4.02
C PRO A 41 -16.33 -35.07 2.98
N GLY A 42 -15.40 -34.20 2.60
CA GLY A 42 -14.32 -34.49 1.65
C GLY A 42 -14.54 -34.08 0.19
N ASN A 43 -15.66 -33.40 -0.13
CA ASN A 43 -15.90 -32.83 -1.45
C ASN A 43 -15.16 -31.47 -1.60
N PRO A 44 -14.48 -31.18 -2.74
CA PRO A 44 -13.81 -29.88 -2.99
C PRO A 44 -14.71 -28.65 -2.77
N ILE A 45 -16.02 -28.76 -3.02
CA ILE A 45 -16.95 -27.63 -2.83
C ILE A 45 -17.20 -27.35 -1.34
N SER A 46 -17.32 -28.39 -0.51
CA SER A 46 -17.44 -28.24 0.94
C SER A 46 -16.15 -27.66 1.54
N ALA A 47 -14.98 -28.08 1.04
CA ALA A 47 -13.70 -27.53 1.45
C ALA A 47 -13.55 -26.04 1.09
N ALA A 48 -14.01 -25.63 -0.10
CA ALA A 48 -14.03 -24.24 -0.51
C ALA A 48 -14.98 -23.37 0.33
N MET A 49 -16.14 -23.92 0.73
CA MET A 49 -17.05 -23.21 1.64
C MET A 49 -16.50 -23.11 3.06
N ASP A 50 -15.82 -24.15 3.56
CA ASP A 50 -15.13 -24.09 4.85
C ASP A 50 -13.98 -23.08 4.83
N GLU A 51 -13.21 -23.00 3.76
CA GLU A 51 -12.20 -21.95 3.52
C GLU A 51 -12.86 -20.56 3.56
N LEU A 52 -13.99 -20.36 2.87
CA LEU A 52 -14.71 -19.08 2.86
C LEU A 52 -15.28 -18.70 4.24
N LEU A 53 -15.81 -19.68 4.98
CA LEU A 53 -16.30 -19.49 6.34
C LEU A 53 -15.17 -19.22 7.32
N GLN A 54 -14.02 -19.87 7.15
CA GLN A 54 -12.81 -19.60 7.92
C GLN A 54 -12.26 -18.20 7.60
N LEU A 55 -12.27 -17.79 6.34
CA LEU A 55 -11.89 -16.44 5.91
C LEU A 55 -12.80 -15.39 6.55
N GLY A 56 -14.13 -15.58 6.50
CA GLY A 56 -15.09 -14.70 7.15
C GLY A 56 -14.94 -14.64 8.68
N ARG A 57 -14.63 -15.77 9.33
CA ARG A 57 -14.32 -15.79 10.78
C ARG A 57 -12.99 -15.11 11.11
N ARG A 58 -11.95 -15.26 10.27
CA ARG A 58 -10.66 -14.58 10.43
C ARG A 58 -10.82 -13.06 10.29
N MET A 59 -11.52 -12.60 9.25
CA MET A 59 -11.81 -11.18 9.04
C MET A 59 -12.52 -10.54 10.24
N ARG A 60 -13.54 -11.22 10.79
CA ARG A 60 -14.26 -10.72 11.97
C ARG A 60 -13.37 -10.62 13.20
N ARG A 61 -12.46 -11.60 13.40
CA ARG A 61 -11.55 -11.65 14.55
C ARG A 61 -10.45 -10.60 14.44
N ASP A 62 -9.90 -10.40 13.25
CA ASP A 62 -8.93 -9.34 12.95
C ASP A 62 -9.54 -7.94 13.18
N GLN A 63 -10.83 -7.76 12.86
CA GLN A 63 -11.54 -6.51 13.10
C GLN A 63 -11.84 -6.28 14.59
N GLU A 64 -12.28 -7.31 15.33
CA GLU A 64 -12.49 -7.22 16.78
C GLU A 64 -11.16 -6.97 17.54
N ALA A 65 -10.04 -7.56 17.13
CA ALA A 65 -8.74 -7.38 17.77
C ALA A 65 -8.06 -6.03 17.45
N ALA A 66 -8.17 -5.55 16.22
CA ALA A 66 -7.68 -4.22 15.84
C ALA A 66 -8.40 -3.11 16.64
N LEU A 67 -9.67 -3.32 17.00
CA LEU A 67 -10.44 -2.40 17.86
C LEU A 67 -9.96 -2.42 19.32
N LEU A 68 -9.48 -3.55 19.85
CA LEU A 68 -9.03 -3.67 21.25
C LEU A 68 -7.80 -2.83 21.59
N CYS A 69 -6.87 -2.63 20.64
CA CYS A 69 -5.71 -1.76 20.83
C CYS A 69 -5.84 -0.36 20.17
N ALA A 70 -6.95 -0.05 19.49
CA ALA A 70 -7.14 1.22 18.80
C ALA A 70 -7.91 2.27 19.62
N ASP A 71 -9.04 1.89 20.23
CA ASP A 71 -10.04 2.87 20.67
C ASP A 71 -10.11 3.12 22.19
N ASP A 72 -9.40 2.36 23.03
CA ASP A 72 -9.50 2.48 24.50
C ASP A 72 -8.18 2.21 25.27
N VAL A 73 -7.03 2.39 24.60
CA VAL A 73 -5.72 2.19 25.23
C VAL A 73 -5.44 3.34 26.20
N ALA A 74 -5.49 3.06 27.49
CA ALA A 74 -5.23 4.06 28.53
C ALA A 74 -3.78 4.58 28.45
N ASN A 75 -3.57 5.86 28.80
CA ASN A 75 -2.23 6.44 28.86
C ASN A 75 -1.32 5.64 29.81
N GLY A 76 -0.09 5.33 29.37
CA GLY A 76 0.89 4.49 30.03
C GLY A 76 0.64 2.99 29.86
N THR A 77 0.09 2.56 28.72
CA THR A 77 -0.06 1.13 28.41
C THR A 77 0.58 0.77 27.07
N VAL A 78 1.03 -0.49 26.99
CA VAL A 78 1.48 -1.15 25.75
C VAL A 78 0.45 -2.22 25.43
N CYS A 79 -0.16 -2.17 24.24
CA CYS A 79 -1.15 -3.14 23.78
C CYS A 79 -0.67 -3.75 22.47
N CYS A 80 -0.56 -5.07 22.38
CA CYS A 80 -0.13 -5.76 21.17
C CYS A 80 -1.25 -6.64 20.61
N ASP A 81 -1.70 -6.33 19.39
CA ASP A 81 -2.53 -7.21 18.59
C ASP A 81 -1.64 -8.17 17.78
N ARG A 82 -1.74 -9.45 18.14
CA ARG A 82 -1.06 -10.56 17.46
C ARG A 82 -2.05 -11.55 16.83
N SER A 83 -3.31 -11.15 16.68
CA SER A 83 -4.37 -12.02 16.16
C SER A 83 -4.20 -12.31 14.66
N SER A 84 -3.70 -11.32 13.92
CA SER A 84 -3.50 -11.45 12.49
C SER A 84 -2.41 -12.48 12.17
N HIS A 85 -2.66 -13.28 11.15
CA HIS A 85 -1.64 -14.17 10.58
C HIS A 85 -0.59 -13.39 9.76
N ARG A 86 -0.89 -12.15 9.36
CA ARG A 86 -0.03 -11.35 8.48
C ARG A 86 0.93 -10.43 9.20
N THR A 87 0.53 -9.90 10.35
CA THR A 87 1.28 -8.84 11.05
C THR A 87 1.06 -8.91 12.55
N ASP A 88 1.99 -8.33 13.30
CA ASP A 88 1.78 -7.94 14.69
C ASP A 88 1.77 -6.41 14.73
N VAL A 89 0.90 -5.83 15.55
CA VAL A 89 0.86 -4.37 15.75
C VAL A 89 0.78 -4.09 17.25
N CYS A 90 1.70 -3.29 17.76
CA CYS A 90 1.68 -2.81 19.14
C CYS A 90 1.44 -1.31 19.20
N VAL A 91 0.65 -0.85 20.17
CA VAL A 91 0.38 0.57 20.42
C VAL A 91 0.89 0.91 21.81
N MET A 92 1.78 1.90 21.89
CA MET A 92 2.29 2.49 23.12
C MET A 92 1.70 3.89 23.24
N ARG A 93 0.96 4.19 24.31
CA ARG A 93 0.40 5.54 24.53
C ARG A 93 1.00 6.16 25.78
N GLY A 94 1.51 7.40 25.67
CA GLY A 94 2.16 8.15 26.75
C GLY A 94 3.49 8.74 26.33
N ASP A 95 4.41 8.94 27.28
CA ASP A 95 5.77 9.41 26.97
C ASP A 95 6.60 8.25 26.42
N VAL A 96 6.57 8.09 25.08
CA VAL A 96 7.31 7.06 24.36
C VAL A 96 8.64 7.63 23.88
N ARG A 97 9.76 7.00 24.24
CA ARG A 97 11.12 7.44 23.92
C ARG A 97 11.88 6.37 23.13
N THR A 98 12.52 6.77 22.04
CA THR A 98 13.37 5.88 21.24
C THR A 98 14.76 5.73 21.84
N GLN A 99 15.35 4.55 21.68
CA GLN A 99 16.75 4.29 21.98
C GLN A 99 17.35 3.36 20.92
N ALA A 100 17.98 3.96 19.90
CA ALA A 100 18.57 3.25 18.77
C ALA A 100 19.63 2.21 19.19
N ALA A 101 20.50 2.58 20.13
CA ALA A 101 21.64 1.75 20.54
C ALA A 101 21.26 0.37 21.13
N SER A 102 20.04 0.24 21.67
CA SER A 102 19.52 -0.99 22.26
C SER A 102 18.33 -1.57 21.49
N ASN A 103 18.03 -1.01 20.31
CA ASN A 103 16.86 -1.31 19.51
C ASN A 103 15.55 -1.32 20.33
N SER A 104 15.36 -0.28 21.15
CA SER A 104 14.27 -0.25 22.13
C SER A 104 13.43 1.02 22.03
N LEU A 105 12.13 0.88 22.28
CA LEU A 105 11.21 1.97 22.63
C LEU A 105 10.81 1.81 24.08
N PHE A 106 10.87 2.91 24.82
CA PHE A 106 10.49 2.97 26.22
C PHE A 106 9.23 3.79 26.40
N LEU A 107 8.24 3.25 27.09
CA LEU A 107 7.11 3.99 27.61
C LEU A 107 7.39 4.36 29.07
N LEU A 108 7.51 5.64 29.36
CA LEU A 108 7.71 6.09 30.73
C LEU A 108 6.40 6.00 31.51
N LEU A 109 6.46 5.28 32.63
CA LEU A 109 5.36 5.15 33.56
C LEU A 109 5.43 6.25 34.62
N PRO A 110 4.30 6.89 34.96
CA PRO A 110 4.27 7.85 36.05
C PRO A 110 4.59 7.15 37.38
N PRO A 111 5.15 7.87 38.38
CA PRO A 111 5.71 7.30 39.61
C PRO A 111 4.72 6.49 40.47
N ASN A 112 3.41 6.68 40.29
CA ASN A 112 2.36 5.97 41.01
C ASN A 112 1.67 4.88 40.17
N ALA A 113 2.22 4.51 39.01
CA ALA A 113 1.64 3.45 38.18
C ALA A 113 1.87 2.09 38.84
N SER A 114 0.80 1.46 39.32
CA SER A 114 0.82 0.07 39.83
C SER A 114 0.79 -0.98 38.70
N ARG A 115 1.24 -0.63 37.49
CA ARG A 115 1.16 -1.50 36.32
C ARG A 115 2.42 -2.35 36.21
N ALA A 116 2.25 -3.61 35.82
CA ALA A 116 3.37 -4.47 35.49
C ALA A 116 4.19 -3.85 34.37
N ALA A 117 5.52 -3.90 34.48
CA ALA A 117 6.40 -3.50 33.41
C ALA A 117 6.16 -4.42 32.19
N ALA A 118 5.71 -3.84 31.08
CA ALA A 118 5.67 -4.50 29.78
C ALA A 118 7.10 -4.69 29.26
N ASP A 119 7.37 -5.88 28.70
CA ASP A 119 8.59 -6.21 27.96
C ASP A 119 8.16 -7.06 26.75
N GLU A 120 7.85 -6.38 25.66
CA GLU A 120 7.34 -6.96 24.42
C GLU A 120 8.42 -6.95 23.33
N ARG A 121 8.33 -7.90 22.40
CA ARG A 121 9.23 -8.00 21.26
C ARG A 121 8.45 -8.08 19.96
N ILE A 122 8.87 -7.30 18.97
CA ILE A 122 8.19 -7.21 17.69
C ILE A 122 9.17 -6.99 16.56
N ARG A 123 8.87 -7.60 15.42
CA ARG A 123 9.55 -7.35 14.14
C ARG A 123 8.51 -6.67 13.24
N PRO A 124 8.60 -5.34 13.02
CA PRO A 124 7.48 -4.57 12.49
C PRO A 124 7.42 -4.67 10.95
N TYR A 125 7.07 -5.86 10.45
CA TYR A 125 6.97 -6.21 9.03
C TYR A 125 5.79 -7.15 8.77
N THR A 126 5.09 -6.97 7.64
CA THR A 126 3.77 -7.57 7.35
C THR A 126 3.84 -8.96 6.69
N ARG A 127 4.84 -9.74 7.05
CA ARG A 127 5.07 -11.13 6.58
C ARG A 127 5.20 -12.10 7.75
N LYS A 128 4.45 -11.89 8.84
CA LYS A 128 4.57 -12.64 10.10
C LYS A 128 4.60 -14.17 9.93
N TRP A 129 3.83 -14.71 8.99
CA TRP A 129 3.75 -16.16 8.72
C TRP A 129 5.04 -16.75 8.11
N GLU A 130 5.90 -15.92 7.53
CA GLU A 130 7.09 -16.36 6.82
C GLU A 130 8.34 -16.21 7.69
N SER A 131 8.61 -17.23 8.50
CA SER A 131 9.69 -17.20 9.48
C SER A 131 11.09 -17.02 8.89
N SER A 132 11.32 -17.35 7.61
CA SER A 132 12.60 -17.11 6.92
C SER A 132 12.91 -15.63 6.79
N ILE A 133 11.93 -14.86 6.30
CA ILE A 133 12.06 -13.43 6.07
C ILE A 133 11.96 -12.67 7.37
N MET A 134 11.05 -13.06 8.27
CA MET A 134 10.95 -12.41 9.58
C MET A 134 12.26 -12.50 10.38
N ARG A 135 13.10 -13.52 10.18
CA ARG A 135 14.42 -13.59 10.83
C ARG A 135 15.41 -12.53 10.36
N THR A 136 15.22 -11.95 9.17
CA THR A 136 16.10 -10.89 8.64
C THR A 136 15.67 -9.51 9.09
N ILE A 137 14.43 -9.35 9.58
CA ILE A 137 13.90 -8.07 10.07
C ILE A 137 14.42 -7.80 11.46
N ASP A 138 14.92 -6.60 11.74
CA ASP A 138 15.40 -6.25 13.08
C ASP A 138 14.28 -6.34 14.14
N GLU A 139 14.63 -6.85 15.33
CA GLU A 139 13.70 -7.05 16.44
C GLU A 139 13.75 -5.87 17.40
N LEU A 140 12.62 -5.18 17.51
CA LEU A 140 12.43 -4.03 18.38
C LEU A 140 11.90 -4.49 19.74
N HIS A 141 12.50 -3.98 20.82
CA HIS A 141 12.04 -4.19 22.19
C HIS A 141 11.12 -3.04 22.62
N LEU A 142 9.93 -3.35 23.11
CA LEU A 142 9.00 -2.37 23.66
C LEU A 142 8.93 -2.56 25.16
N ARG A 143 9.39 -1.56 25.90
CA ARG A 143 9.49 -1.64 27.36
C ARG A 143 8.68 -0.55 28.01
N SER A 144 8.07 -0.84 29.14
CA SER A 144 7.59 0.21 30.04
C SER A 144 8.43 0.23 31.31
N ALA A 145 8.86 1.41 31.72
CA ALA A 145 9.74 1.56 32.87
C ALA A 145 9.37 2.82 33.68
N PRO A 146 9.60 2.82 35.00
CA PRO A 146 9.39 4.01 35.81
C PRO A 146 10.33 5.13 35.39
N GLU A 147 9.88 6.38 35.56
CA GLU A 147 10.73 7.55 35.35
C GLU A 147 11.98 7.49 36.27
N GLY A 148 13.16 7.69 35.67
CA GLY A 148 14.45 7.60 36.37
C GLY A 148 15.11 6.22 36.36
N ASP A 149 14.52 5.22 35.68
CA ASP A 149 15.19 3.94 35.43
C ASP A 149 16.45 4.15 34.56
N ALA A 150 17.57 3.55 34.99
CA ALA A 150 18.88 3.74 34.35
C ALA A 150 18.94 3.25 32.89
N ALA A 151 18.06 2.34 32.46
CA ALA A 151 17.99 1.87 31.09
C ALA A 151 17.19 2.83 30.18
N THR A 152 16.38 3.72 30.75
CA THR A 152 15.55 4.66 29.99
C THR A 152 16.33 5.93 29.62
N PRO A 153 16.14 6.47 28.40
CA PRO A 153 16.66 7.79 28.07
C PRO A 153 16.11 8.87 29.01
N ALA A 154 17.01 9.59 29.69
CA ALA A 154 16.62 10.58 30.70
C ALA A 154 15.94 11.83 30.11
N HIS A 155 16.33 12.25 28.90
CA HIS A 155 15.79 13.43 28.23
C HIS A 155 15.45 13.15 26.77
N CYS A 156 14.61 14.01 26.21
CA CYS A 156 14.29 14.03 24.78
C CYS A 156 15.27 14.95 24.08
N ASP A 157 15.97 14.46 23.06
CA ASP A 157 16.75 15.30 22.15
C ASP A 157 15.83 15.99 21.14
N VAL A 158 14.80 15.27 20.70
CA VAL A 158 13.76 15.75 19.80
C VAL A 158 12.41 15.36 20.37
N ARG A 159 11.50 16.33 20.49
CA ARG A 159 10.14 16.10 20.99
C ARG A 159 9.14 16.37 19.89
N HIS A 160 8.28 15.40 19.66
CA HIS A 160 7.18 15.46 18.69
C HIS A 160 5.85 15.56 19.44
N ASP A 161 4.92 16.34 18.91
CA ASP A 161 3.55 16.49 19.42
C ASP A 161 2.54 15.59 18.68
N VAL A 162 3.03 14.80 17.73
CA VAL A 162 2.29 13.85 16.89
C VAL A 162 2.77 12.41 17.13
N PRO A 163 1.94 11.39 16.85
CA PRO A 163 2.33 9.99 17.02
C PRO A 163 3.47 9.57 16.09
N ALA A 164 4.15 8.48 16.46
CA ALA A 164 5.04 7.74 15.58
C ALA A 164 4.33 6.52 14.98
N VAL A 165 4.64 6.21 13.72
CA VAL A 165 4.42 4.87 13.13
C VAL A 165 5.78 4.27 12.84
N VAL A 166 6.08 3.15 13.50
CA VAL A 166 7.38 2.46 13.45
C VAL A 166 7.26 1.21 12.58
N PHE A 167 8.07 1.09 11.55
CA PHE A 167 8.05 -0.05 10.63
C PHE A 167 9.43 -0.33 10.03
N SER A 168 9.60 -1.52 9.46
CA SER A 168 10.83 -1.90 8.74
C SER A 168 10.61 -1.85 7.23
N THR A 169 11.62 -1.35 6.51
CA THR A 169 11.81 -1.52 5.05
C THR A 169 12.93 -2.52 4.74
N GLY A 170 13.02 -3.60 5.53
CA GLY A 170 13.88 -4.75 5.28
C GLY A 170 13.20 -5.84 4.46
N GLY A 171 13.56 -7.10 4.69
CA GLY A 171 12.86 -8.27 4.12
C GLY A 171 12.92 -8.32 2.60
N TYR A 172 11.77 -8.27 1.93
CA TYR A 172 11.68 -8.27 0.46
C TYR A 172 11.79 -6.89 -0.20
N THR A 173 12.16 -5.87 0.56
CA THR A 173 12.38 -4.52 0.03
C THR A 173 13.36 -4.56 -1.15
N GLY A 174 13.02 -3.84 -2.23
CA GLY A 174 13.68 -3.86 -3.54
C GLY A 174 12.82 -4.44 -4.66
N ASN A 175 11.81 -5.27 -4.34
CA ASN A 175 10.87 -5.81 -5.32
C ASN A 175 9.54 -5.05 -5.29
N VAL A 176 9.12 -4.46 -6.42
CA VAL A 176 7.91 -3.62 -6.52
C VAL A 176 6.66 -4.28 -5.94
N TYR A 177 6.44 -5.58 -6.15
CA TYR A 177 5.29 -6.27 -5.56
C TYR A 177 5.30 -6.16 -4.03
N HIS A 178 6.44 -6.47 -3.42
CA HIS A 178 6.62 -6.43 -1.97
C HIS A 178 6.64 -5.00 -1.42
N GLU A 179 7.16 -4.04 -2.17
CA GLU A 179 7.11 -2.62 -1.79
C GLU A 179 5.67 -2.16 -1.57
N PHE A 180 4.76 -2.56 -2.47
CA PHE A 180 3.35 -2.21 -2.33
C PHE A 180 2.62 -3.10 -1.34
N ASN A 181 2.79 -4.42 -1.44
CA ASN A 181 2.04 -5.37 -0.62
C ASN A 181 2.43 -5.33 0.86
N ASP A 182 3.72 -5.23 1.14
CA ASP A 182 4.27 -5.42 2.48
C ASP A 182 4.60 -4.07 3.17
N GLY A 183 4.83 -3.02 2.37
CA GLY A 183 5.21 -1.68 2.84
C GLY A 183 4.13 -0.62 2.63
N ILE A 184 3.99 -0.13 1.40
CA ILE A 184 3.25 1.10 1.06
C ILE A 184 1.74 0.99 1.34
N ILE A 185 1.07 -0.10 0.93
CA ILE A 185 -0.37 -0.27 1.22
C ILE A 185 -0.59 -0.42 2.73
N PRO A 186 0.15 -1.26 3.46
CA PRO A 186 0.05 -1.32 4.92
C PRO A 186 0.33 0.01 5.62
N LEU A 187 1.30 0.79 5.11
CA LEU A 187 1.61 2.12 5.62
C LEU A 187 0.42 3.07 5.42
N TYR A 188 -0.20 3.07 4.24
CA TYR A 188 -1.42 3.83 3.96
C TYR A 188 -2.55 3.45 4.93
N ILE A 189 -2.84 2.15 5.07
CA ILE A 189 -3.87 1.63 5.97
C ILE A 189 -3.63 2.09 7.41
N THR A 190 -2.36 2.09 7.84
CA THR A 190 -1.98 2.41 9.23
C THR A 190 -1.95 3.91 9.50
N ALA A 191 -1.57 4.73 8.53
CA ALA A 191 -1.21 6.13 8.79
C ALA A 191 -2.25 7.14 8.30
N ARG A 192 -3.12 6.77 7.35
CA ARG A 192 -3.95 7.73 6.62
C ARG A 192 -4.88 8.55 7.53
N HIS A 193 -5.39 7.96 8.62
CA HIS A 193 -6.29 8.66 9.55
C HIS A 193 -5.60 9.77 10.35
N TYR A 194 -4.27 9.76 10.45
CA TYR A 194 -3.53 10.85 11.08
C TYR A 194 -3.50 12.13 10.22
N ASN A 195 -3.95 12.06 8.96
CA ASN A 195 -4.01 13.20 8.06
C ASN A 195 -2.68 13.99 8.03
N LYS A 196 -1.59 13.27 7.75
CA LYS A 196 -0.20 13.77 7.71
C LYS A 196 0.43 14.15 9.05
N LYS A 197 -0.33 14.14 10.15
CA LYS A 197 0.16 14.41 11.52
C LYS A 197 0.71 13.16 12.20
N VAL A 198 1.77 12.61 11.64
CA VAL A 198 2.43 11.40 12.12
C VAL A 198 3.89 11.41 11.68
N VAL A 199 4.82 10.95 12.50
CA VAL A 199 6.22 10.76 12.12
C VAL A 199 6.46 9.29 11.79
N PHE A 200 7.14 9.03 10.69
CA PHE A 200 7.57 7.69 10.34
C PHE A 200 8.94 7.40 10.93
N VAL A 201 9.06 6.29 11.67
CA VAL A 201 10.31 5.83 12.25
C VAL A 201 10.66 4.51 11.56
N MET A 202 11.69 4.54 10.71
CA MET A 202 12.05 3.43 9.85
C MET A 202 13.19 2.66 10.48
N LEU A 203 12.93 1.40 10.84
CA LEU A 203 13.89 0.54 11.51
C LEU A 203 15.09 0.21 10.62
N GLU A 204 14.82 -0.16 9.37
CA GLU A 204 15.82 -0.46 8.34
C GLU A 204 15.70 0.58 7.22
N TYR A 205 16.19 1.79 7.46
CA TYR A 205 16.09 2.91 6.51
C TYR A 205 17.06 2.78 5.32
N HIS A 206 16.60 3.17 4.12
CA HIS A 206 17.39 3.12 2.91
C HIS A 206 17.21 4.38 2.04
N ASP A 207 18.29 5.11 1.76
CA ASP A 207 18.26 6.31 0.91
C ASP A 207 17.70 6.07 -0.49
N TRP A 208 18.04 4.91 -1.09
CA TRP A 208 17.55 4.55 -2.42
C TRP A 208 16.03 4.30 -2.40
N TRP A 209 15.49 3.81 -1.29
CA TRP A 209 14.06 3.58 -1.12
C TRP A 209 13.33 4.92 -1.00
N MET A 210 13.87 5.84 -0.19
CA MET A 210 13.34 7.20 -0.07
C MET A 210 13.46 8.00 -1.36
N THR A 211 14.52 7.79 -2.16
CA THR A 211 14.65 8.40 -3.48
C THR A 211 13.51 7.96 -4.41
N LYS A 212 13.04 6.71 -4.28
CA LYS A 212 12.00 6.14 -5.13
C LYS A 212 10.59 6.43 -4.64
N TYR A 213 10.37 6.37 -3.33
CA TYR A 213 9.05 6.39 -2.70
C TYR A 213 8.82 7.59 -1.78
N GLY A 214 9.79 8.50 -1.65
CA GLY A 214 9.71 9.66 -0.75
C GLY A 214 8.47 10.53 -1.01
N HIS A 215 8.11 10.77 -2.26
CA HIS A 215 6.88 11.51 -2.57
C HIS A 215 5.60 10.82 -2.12
N ILE A 216 5.57 9.48 -2.02
CA ILE A 216 4.45 8.73 -1.46
C ILE A 216 4.43 8.92 0.06
N VAL A 217 5.59 8.82 0.71
CA VAL A 217 5.74 9.06 2.16
C VAL A 217 5.27 10.48 2.53
N GLU A 218 5.62 11.48 1.72
CA GLU A 218 5.20 12.88 1.86
C GLU A 218 3.69 13.10 1.72
N GLN A 219 2.94 12.17 1.08
CA GLN A 219 1.47 12.22 1.09
C GLN A 219 0.87 11.76 2.42
N LEU A 220 1.64 11.03 3.23
CA LEU A 220 1.18 10.41 4.47
C LEU A 220 1.73 11.07 5.73
N SER A 221 2.77 11.90 5.62
CA SER A 221 3.37 12.65 6.72
C SER A 221 3.84 14.04 6.28
N ASP A 222 3.67 15.04 7.14
CA ASP A 222 4.27 16.39 7.00
C ASP A 222 5.66 16.48 7.66
N TYR A 223 6.17 15.37 8.20
CA TYR A 223 7.42 15.32 8.97
C TYR A 223 8.45 14.45 8.24
N PRO A 224 9.74 14.79 8.31
CA PRO A 224 10.78 13.93 7.76
C PRO A 224 10.80 12.57 8.49
N PRO A 225 10.99 11.46 7.77
CA PRO A 225 11.14 10.15 8.40
C PRO A 225 12.43 10.10 9.23
N VAL A 226 12.39 9.33 10.32
CA VAL A 226 13.53 9.07 11.19
C VAL A 226 14.19 7.76 10.78
N ASP A 227 15.47 7.81 10.44
CA ASP A 227 16.33 6.64 10.31
C ASP A 227 16.68 6.13 11.72
N PHE A 228 15.95 5.13 12.19
CA PHE A 228 16.08 4.67 13.58
C PHE A 228 17.46 4.08 13.87
N ALA A 229 18.06 3.38 12.92
CA ALA A 229 19.34 2.70 13.13
C ALA A 229 20.51 3.69 13.23
N ASN A 230 20.46 4.80 12.47
CA ASN A 230 21.55 5.77 12.40
C ASN A 230 21.32 7.06 13.20
N ASP A 231 20.07 7.42 13.51
CA ASP A 231 19.76 8.57 14.35
C ASP A 231 19.87 8.22 15.85
N ARG A 232 20.97 8.65 16.47
CA ARG A 232 21.25 8.38 17.89
C ARG A 232 20.47 9.28 18.85
N ARG A 233 19.71 10.25 18.35
CA ARG A 233 18.91 11.14 19.18
C ARG A 233 17.73 10.38 19.79
N THR A 234 17.41 10.72 21.02
CA THR A 234 16.18 10.27 21.68
C THR A 234 15.01 11.08 21.15
N HIS A 235 14.17 10.45 20.34
CA HIS A 235 12.90 11.01 19.89
C HIS A 235 11.80 10.62 20.87
N CYS A 236 11.01 11.62 21.27
CA CYS A 236 9.89 11.45 22.18
C CYS A 236 8.56 11.71 21.48
N PHE A 237 7.59 10.84 21.70
CA PHE A 237 6.27 10.87 21.09
C PHE A 237 5.18 10.68 22.15
N PRO A 238 3.97 11.26 21.95
CA PRO A 238 2.80 10.99 22.80
C PRO A 238 2.19 9.59 22.56
N GLU A 239 2.53 8.96 21.43
CA GLU A 239 2.06 7.64 21.03
C GLU A 239 3.03 7.05 20.00
N ALA A 240 3.20 5.72 20.02
CA ALA A 240 3.86 4.98 18.96
C ALA A 240 3.04 3.76 18.56
N VAL A 241 2.74 3.63 17.27
CA VAL A 241 2.22 2.42 16.64
C VAL A 241 3.39 1.67 16.02
N VAL A 242 3.65 0.46 16.47
CA VAL A 242 4.78 -0.37 16.05
C VAL A 242 4.28 -1.54 15.24
N GLY A 243 4.69 -1.63 13.98
CA GLY A 243 4.13 -2.53 12.98
C GLY A 243 3.08 -1.85 12.10
N LEU A 244 2.78 -2.49 10.97
CA LEU A 244 1.80 -1.99 10.01
C LEU A 244 0.58 -2.91 9.96
N ARG A 245 -0.60 -2.30 9.83
CA ARG A 245 -1.87 -2.98 9.58
C ARG A 245 -1.96 -3.34 8.11
N ILE A 246 -2.41 -4.55 7.81
CA ILE A 246 -2.61 -5.05 6.45
C ILE A 246 -3.98 -5.72 6.35
N HIS A 247 -4.71 -5.43 5.27
CA HIS A 247 -6.05 -5.99 5.09
C HIS A 247 -6.00 -7.35 4.42
N ASP A 248 -5.34 -7.42 3.26
CA ASP A 248 -5.03 -8.65 2.53
C ASP A 248 -3.94 -8.33 1.47
N GLU A 249 -3.68 -9.26 0.55
CA GLU A 249 -2.74 -9.05 -0.56
C GLU A 249 -3.20 -7.97 -1.52
N LEU A 250 -2.40 -6.91 -1.64
CA LEU A 250 -2.64 -5.73 -2.48
C LEU A 250 -4.07 -5.15 -2.32
N ALA A 251 -4.65 -5.28 -1.12
CA ALA A 251 -6.05 -4.98 -0.88
C ALA A 251 -6.24 -3.88 0.16
N ILE A 252 -7.23 -3.04 -0.08
CA ILE A 252 -7.78 -2.11 0.89
C ILE A 252 -9.27 -2.40 1.03
N ASP A 253 -9.61 -3.08 2.11
CA ASP A 253 -11.01 -3.25 2.52
C ASP A 253 -11.57 -1.95 3.12
N ALA A 254 -12.52 -1.34 2.40
CA ALA A 254 -13.14 -0.09 2.81
C ALA A 254 -13.94 -0.22 4.11
N ALA A 255 -14.51 -1.39 4.41
CA ALA A 255 -15.27 -1.60 5.65
C ALA A 255 -14.37 -1.58 6.91
N ARG A 256 -13.06 -1.68 6.72
CA ARG A 256 -12.03 -1.64 7.77
C ARG A 256 -11.28 -0.31 7.80
N MET A 257 -11.49 0.56 6.81
CA MET A 257 -10.83 1.86 6.75
C MET A 257 -11.64 2.96 7.45
N PRO A 258 -10.98 3.90 8.14
CA PRO A 258 -11.60 5.14 8.57
C PRO A 258 -12.23 5.88 7.38
N ALA A 259 -13.43 6.44 7.59
CA ALA A 259 -14.20 7.13 6.55
C ALA A 259 -14.49 6.30 5.28
N ASN A 260 -14.45 4.96 5.36
CA ASN A 260 -14.70 4.03 4.24
C ASN A 260 -13.81 4.27 3.01
N GLN A 261 -12.56 4.69 3.23
CA GLN A 261 -11.61 4.87 2.13
C GLN A 261 -11.34 3.56 1.39
N THR A 262 -11.17 3.66 0.08
CA THR A 262 -11.07 2.54 -0.85
C THR A 262 -9.69 2.46 -1.50
N ILE A 263 -9.45 1.40 -2.27
CA ILE A 263 -8.27 1.30 -3.14
C ILE A 263 -8.19 2.44 -4.19
N GLN A 264 -9.32 3.04 -4.56
CA GLN A 264 -9.32 4.19 -5.48
C GLN A 264 -8.76 5.44 -4.81
N ASP A 265 -9.03 5.64 -3.52
CA ASP A 265 -8.46 6.76 -2.74
C ASP A 265 -6.95 6.59 -2.56
N PHE A 266 -6.48 5.35 -2.37
CA PHE A 266 -5.05 5.04 -2.37
C PHE A 266 -4.43 5.33 -3.74
N ARG A 267 -5.07 4.93 -4.83
CA ARG A 267 -4.61 5.25 -6.19
C ARG A 267 -4.53 6.77 -6.41
N GLN A 268 -5.53 7.53 -5.98
CA GLN A 268 -5.51 8.98 -6.09
C GLN A 268 -4.33 9.60 -5.34
N MET A 269 -4.02 9.09 -4.15
CA MET A 269 -2.83 9.52 -3.41
C MET A 269 -1.52 9.23 -4.18
N LEU A 270 -1.42 8.09 -4.87
CA LEU A 270 -0.25 7.80 -5.73
C LEU A 270 -0.17 8.77 -6.91
N ASP A 271 -1.31 9.07 -7.54
CA ASP A 271 -1.38 10.03 -8.64
C ASP A 271 -0.93 11.42 -8.15
N ASP A 272 -1.32 11.83 -6.94
CA ASP A 272 -0.91 13.10 -6.32
C ASP A 272 0.59 13.11 -5.97
N ALA A 273 1.13 12.01 -5.42
CA ALA A 273 2.55 11.86 -5.13
C ALA A 273 3.43 12.05 -6.38
N HIS A 274 2.99 11.51 -7.52
CA HIS A 274 3.79 11.52 -8.74
C HIS A 274 3.44 12.66 -9.71
N ARG A 275 2.39 13.44 -9.43
CA ARG A 275 1.89 14.52 -10.31
C ARG A 275 2.99 15.48 -10.76
N GLY A 276 3.79 15.98 -9.81
CA GLY A 276 4.86 16.92 -10.11
C GLY A 276 5.92 16.34 -11.06
N ARG A 277 6.37 15.11 -10.79
CA ARG A 277 7.36 14.41 -11.62
C ARG A 277 6.84 14.13 -13.02
N ILE A 278 5.58 13.70 -13.13
CA ILE A 278 4.93 13.43 -14.41
C ILE A 278 4.83 14.71 -15.24
N GLN A 279 4.42 15.83 -14.61
CA GLN A 279 4.30 17.12 -15.29
C GLN A 279 5.65 17.58 -15.86
N THR A 280 6.73 17.48 -15.08
CA THR A 280 8.09 17.80 -15.55
C THR A 280 8.50 16.95 -16.76
N ILE A 281 8.21 15.65 -16.75
CA ILE A 281 8.55 14.75 -17.87
C ILE A 281 7.77 15.16 -19.14
N ILE A 282 6.49 15.53 -18.99
CA ILE A 282 5.68 15.98 -20.12
C ILE A 282 6.26 17.27 -20.72
N GLU A 283 6.62 18.25 -19.88
CA GLU A 283 7.23 19.50 -20.30
C GLU A 283 8.57 19.28 -21.02
N GLU A 284 9.45 18.45 -20.45
CA GLU A 284 10.73 18.06 -21.06
C GLU A 284 10.52 17.42 -22.45
N GLU A 285 9.57 16.48 -22.58
CA GLU A 285 9.26 15.85 -23.86
C GLU A 285 8.67 16.83 -24.89
N GLU A 286 7.87 17.81 -24.47
CA GLU A 286 7.30 18.83 -25.34
C GLU A 286 8.40 19.76 -25.87
N GLU A 287 9.30 20.23 -24.99
CA GLU A 287 10.46 21.05 -25.37
C GLU A 287 11.38 20.32 -26.37
N GLU A 288 11.65 19.03 -26.14
CA GLU A 288 12.44 18.21 -27.06
C GLU A 288 11.77 18.08 -28.44
N LYS A 289 10.45 17.87 -28.47
CA LYS A 289 9.67 17.79 -29.72
C LYS A 289 9.70 19.12 -30.47
N GLU A 290 9.55 20.25 -29.78
CA GLU A 290 9.63 21.59 -30.38
C GLU A 290 11.03 21.88 -30.95
N ALA A 291 12.08 21.57 -30.20
CA ALA A 291 13.46 21.73 -30.64
C ALA A 291 13.76 20.88 -31.89
N ALA A 292 13.32 19.62 -31.91
CA ALA A 292 13.46 18.74 -33.06
C ALA A 292 12.72 19.26 -34.31
N ALA A 293 11.49 19.76 -34.13
CA ALA A 293 10.70 20.37 -35.20
C ALA A 293 11.37 21.64 -35.77
N ALA A 294 11.89 22.50 -34.90
CA ALA A 294 12.62 23.71 -35.29
C ALA A 294 13.90 23.37 -36.07
N ALA A 295 14.67 22.38 -35.62
CA ALA A 295 15.87 21.90 -36.30
C ALA A 295 15.55 21.32 -37.70
N ALA A 296 14.50 20.51 -37.81
CA ALA A 296 14.04 19.96 -39.09
C ALA A 296 13.59 21.07 -40.07
N ALA A 297 12.88 22.08 -39.57
CA ALA A 297 12.46 23.23 -40.38
C ALA A 297 13.67 24.06 -40.87
N ALA A 298 14.67 24.26 -40.02
CA ALA A 298 15.90 24.97 -40.39
C ALA A 298 16.69 24.21 -41.47
N ALA A 299 16.82 22.88 -41.34
CA ALA A 299 17.49 22.03 -42.33
C ALA A 299 16.80 22.09 -43.71
N ARG A 300 15.45 22.04 -43.74
CA ARG A 300 14.67 22.18 -44.98
C ARG A 300 14.89 23.54 -45.65
N LYS A 301 14.93 24.63 -44.88
CA LYS A 301 15.21 25.99 -45.39
C LYS A 301 16.62 26.09 -46.00
N GLN A 302 17.62 25.46 -45.37
CA GLN A 302 18.99 25.43 -45.91
C GLN A 302 19.10 24.63 -47.21
N GLN A 303 18.46 23.46 -47.31
CA GLN A 303 18.40 22.67 -48.54
C GLN A 303 17.73 23.44 -49.69
N HIS A 304 16.62 24.13 -49.42
CA HIS A 304 15.92 24.92 -50.44
C HIS A 304 16.79 26.09 -50.95
N ARG A 305 17.47 26.81 -50.04
CA ARG A 305 18.43 27.88 -50.41
C ARG A 305 19.62 27.34 -51.22
N GLY A 306 20.16 26.18 -50.86
CA GLY A 306 21.24 25.53 -51.61
C GLY A 306 20.83 25.15 -53.03
N SER A 307 19.63 24.57 -53.19
CA SER A 307 19.10 24.17 -54.50
C SER A 307 18.80 25.37 -55.41
N GLN A 308 18.29 26.48 -54.87
CA GLN A 308 18.11 27.73 -55.62
C GLN A 308 19.44 28.36 -56.06
N ARG A 309 20.51 28.22 -55.25
CA ARG A 309 21.84 28.75 -55.58
C ARG A 309 22.51 27.97 -56.71
N ILE A 310 22.35 26.65 -56.74
CA ILE A 310 22.85 25.76 -57.81
C ILE A 310 22.12 26.01 -59.15
N ARG A 311 20.82 26.32 -59.13
CA ARG A 311 20.06 26.64 -60.36
C ARG A 311 20.40 28.01 -60.97
N ARG A 312 21.06 28.91 -60.22
CA ARG A 312 21.38 30.28 -60.67
C ARG A 312 22.81 30.47 -61.20
N THR A 313 23.65 29.44 -61.19
CA THR A 313 24.97 29.49 -61.85
C THR A 313 24.82 29.21 -63.35
N PRO A 314 25.07 30.19 -64.26
CA PRO A 314 25.09 29.93 -65.69
C PRO A 314 26.31 29.05 -66.02
N GLY A 315 26.11 28.02 -66.84
CA GLY A 315 27.20 27.19 -67.35
C GLY A 315 28.24 28.04 -68.06
N ARG A 316 29.48 27.99 -67.56
CA ARG A 316 30.64 28.67 -68.16
C ARG A 316 30.94 28.00 -69.53
N PRO A 317 31.07 28.74 -70.65
CA PRO A 317 31.41 28.13 -71.93
C PRO A 317 32.82 27.53 -71.85
N ARG A 318 32.97 26.30 -72.33
CA ARG A 318 34.27 25.65 -72.55
C ARG A 318 35.01 26.41 -73.66
N THR A 319 35.99 27.23 -73.31
CA THR A 319 36.98 27.73 -74.25
C THR A 319 38.07 26.68 -74.44
N THR A 320 38.03 26.01 -75.59
CA THR A 320 39.19 25.35 -76.20
C THR A 320 40.14 26.41 -76.72
N THR A 321 41.39 26.41 -76.26
CA THR A 321 42.48 27.09 -76.94
C THR A 321 43.70 26.17 -76.98
N ALA A 322 44.12 25.92 -78.22
CA ALA A 322 45.31 25.21 -78.64
C ALA A 322 46.51 26.17 -78.74
N HIS A 323 47.70 25.57 -78.93
CA HIS A 323 48.95 26.14 -79.47
C HIS A 323 49.72 27.14 -78.60
N VAL A 324 51.03 27.34 -78.75
CA VAL A 324 52.26 26.60 -79.17
C VAL A 324 53.38 27.65 -78.99
N SER A 325 54.60 27.17 -78.70
CA SER A 325 55.88 27.90 -78.60
C SER A 325 56.18 28.61 -77.29
#